data_AF-A0A1F4DIY5-F1
#
_entry.id   AF-A0A1F4DIY5-F1
#
_cell.length_a   1.000
_cell.length_b   1.000
_cell.length_c   1.000
_cell.angle_alpha   90.00
_cell.angle_beta   90.00
_cell.angle_gamma   90.00
#
_symmetry.space_group_name_H-M   'P 1'
#
loop_
_entity.id
_entity.type
_entity.pdbx_description
1 polymer ?
#
loop_
_entity_poly.entity_id
_entity_poly.type
_entity_poly.pdbx_seq_one_letter_code
_entity_poly.pdbx_strand_id
1 'polypeptide(L)' 'MKNLGTTERLLRVLLGGALAIWALWLLLGGGTLLQVLLYIALIALGVDFVVTGARGHCPLYKWLGWSTARP' A
#
# COMPACT_ATOMS: atom_id res chain seq x y z
N MET A 1 20.10 2.00 -4.79
CA MET A 1 19.77 3.30 -4.18
C MET A 1 18.41 3.17 -3.49
N LYS A 2 18.38 2.87 -2.19
CA LYS A 2 17.15 2.71 -1.40
C LYS A 2 16.92 4.00 -0.62
N ASN A 3 15.80 4.69 -0.84
CA ASN A 3 15.45 5.94 -0.14
C ASN A 3 14.42 5.73 0.98
N LEU A 4 13.79 4.56 1.03
CA LEU A 4 12.88 4.14 2.10
C LEU A 4 13.65 3.34 3.14
N GLY A 5 13.43 3.66 4.42
CA GLY A 5 13.89 2.83 5.53
C GLY A 5 13.27 1.43 5.45
N THR A 6 13.99 0.41 5.92
CA THR A 6 13.50 -0.99 5.94
C THR A 6 12.18 -1.11 6.70
N THR A 7 12.00 -0.31 7.76
CA THR A 7 10.78 -0.28 8.57
C THR A 7 9.58 0.30 7.81
N GLU A 8 9.71 1.45 7.16
CA GLU A 8 8.62 2.03 6.33
C GLU A 8 8.24 1.09 5.18
N ARG A 9 9.24 0.42 4.59
CA ARG A 9 9.03 -0.56 3.54
C ARG A 9 8.19 -1.74 4.03
N LEU A 10 8.59 -2.32 5.16
CA LEU A 10 7.90 -3.44 5.77
C LEU A 10 6.49 -3.05 6.21
N LEU A 11 6.34 -1.87 6.82
CA LEU A 11 5.06 -1.36 7.28
C LEU A 11 4.07 -1.18 6.12
N ARG A 12 4.51 -0.59 4.99
CA ARG A 12 3.64 -0.45 3.81
C ARG A 12 3.21 -1.79 3.22
N VAL A 13 4.12 -2.77 3.15
CA VAL A 13 3.81 -4.10 2.62
C VAL A 13 2.84 -4.84 3.55
N LEU A 14 3.10 -4.81 4.86
CA LEU A 14 2.26 -5.50 5.84
C LEU A 14 0.88 -4.85 5.95
N LEU A 15 0.81 -3.53 6.13
CA LEU A 15 -0.46 -2.82 6.25
C LEU A 15 -1.23 -2.79 4.93
N GLY A 16 -0.55 -2.56 3.79
CA GLY A 16 -1.19 -2.58 2.48
C GLY A 16 -1.74 -3.97 2.13
N GLY A 17 -0.98 -5.02 2.44
CA GLY A 17 -1.42 -6.41 2.27
C GLY A 17 -2.62 -6.74 3.16
N ALA A 18 -2.54 -6.40 4.46
CA ALA A 18 -3.66 -6.62 5.39
C ALA A 18 -4.92 -5.86 4.96
N LEU A 19 -4.78 -4.61 4.50
CA LEU A 19 -5.88 -3.81 4.00
C LEU A 19 -6.54 -4.44 2.76
N ALA A 20 -5.74 -4.91 1.80
CA ALA A 20 -6.25 -5.57 0.59
C ALA A 20 -6.99 -6.88 0.92
N ILE A 21 -6.45 -7.69 1.83
CA ILE A 21 -7.10 -8.94 2.28
C ILE A 21 -8.41 -8.64 2.98
N TRP A 22 -8.44 -7.65 3.87
CA TRP A 22 -9.65 -7.27 4.58
C TRP A 22 -10.73 -6.73 3.63
N ALA A 23 -10.34 -5.88 2.67
CA ALA A 23 -11.23 -5.37 1.63
C ALA A 23 -11.80 -6.48 0.74
N LEU A 24 -10.99 -7.48 0.40
CA LEU A 24 -11.45 -8.67 -0.34
C LEU A 24 -12.47 -9.47 0.47
N TRP A 25 -12.25 -9.64 1.77
CA TRP A 25 -13.18 -10.33 2.66
C TRP A 25 -14.53 -9.59 2.75
N LEU A 26 -14.51 -8.26 2.84
CA LEU A 26 -15.71 -7.42 2.81
C LEU A 26 -16.46 -7.54 1.47
N LEU A 27 -15.74 -7.59 0.35
CA LEU A 27 -16.32 -7.74 -0.98
C LEU A 27 -17.07 -9.08 -1.14
N LEU A 28 -16.54 -10.15 -0.55
CA LEU A 28 -17.20 -11.47 -0.54
C LEU A 28 -18.47 -11.51 0.32
N GLY A 29 -18.59 -10.62 1.31
CA GLY A 29 -19.79 -10.46 2.14
C GLY A 29 -20.97 -9.81 1.42
N GLY A 30 -20.76 -9.30 0.19
CA GLY A 30 -21.77 -8.56 -0.56
C GLY A 30 -21.97 -7.13 -0.06
N GLY A 31 -22.79 -6.37 -0.78
CA GLY A 31 -23.06 -4.97 -0.46
C GLY A 31 -23.79 -4.25 -1.59
N THR A 32 -24.11 -2.99 -1.33
CA THR A 32 -24.62 -2.08 -2.36
C THR A 32 -23.56 -1.80 -3.43
N LEU A 33 -23.98 -1.31 -4.61
CA LEU A 33 -23.06 -0.94 -5.69
C LEU A 33 -21.95 0.02 -5.22
N LEU A 34 -22.30 1.00 -4.39
CA LEU A 34 -21.33 1.95 -3.83
C LEU A 34 -20.29 1.27 -2.94
N GLN A 35 -20.71 0.32 -2.10
CA GLN A 35 -19.80 -0.46 -1.24
C GLN A 35 -18.84 -1.32 -2.07
N VAL A 36 -19.36 -1.99 -3.11
CA VAL A 36 -18.52 -2.78 -4.03
C VAL A 36 -17.44 -1.90 -4.68
N LEU A 37 -17.79 -0.71 -5.17
CA LEU A 37 -16.83 0.23 -5.75
C LEU A 37 -15.77 0.67 -4.72
N LEU A 38 -16.19 0.97 -3.49
CA LEU A 38 -15.28 1.32 -2.40
C LEU A 38 -14.32 0.17 -2.06
N TYR A 39 -14.80 -1.07 -2.02
CA TYR A 39 -13.96 -2.24 -1.74
C TYR A 39 -12.93 -2.45 -2.85
N ILE A 40 -13.33 -2.31 -4.12
CA ILE A 40 -12.39 -2.39 -5.25
C ILE A 40 -11.31 -1.30 -5.14
N ALA A 41 -11.71 -0.05 -4.84
CA ALA A 41 -10.75 1.04 -4.64
C ALA A 41 -9.80 0.76 -3.47
N LEU A 42 -10.32 0.17 -2.37
CA LEU A 42 -9.53 -0.17 -1.19
C LEU A 42 -8.52 -1.29 -1.46
N ILE A 43 -8.93 -2.31 -2.23
CA ILE A 43 -8.03 -3.37 -2.72
C ILE A 43 -6.92 -2.74 -3.58
N ALA A 44 -7.27 -1.88 -4.53
CA ALA A 44 -6.30 -1.21 -5.40
C ALA A 44 -5.30 -0.36 -4.59
N LEU A 45 -5.77 0.36 -3.57
CA LEU A 45 -4.92 1.14 -2.67
C LEU A 45 -3.96 0.24 -1.87
N GLY A 46 -4.45 -0.88 -1.32
CA GLY A 46 -3.62 -1.84 -0.60
C GLY A 46 -2.53 -2.45 -1.50
N VAL A 47 -2.88 -2.80 -2.74
CA VAL A 47 -1.93 -3.31 -3.74
C VAL A 47 -0.89 -2.25 -4.11
N ASP A 48 -1.30 -0.99 -4.31
CA ASP A 48 -0.35 0.11 -4.56
C ASP A 48 0.66 0.26 -3.40
N PHE A 49 0.20 0.17 -2.16
CA PHE A 49 1.08 0.24 -0.99
C PHE A 49 2.07 -0.92 -0.93
N VAL A 50 1.64 -2.14 -1.27
CA VAL A 50 2.52 -3.31 -1.36
C VAL A 50 3.53 -3.13 -2.49
N VAL A 51 3.12 -2.69 -3.67
CA VAL A 51 4.01 -2.50 -4.83
C VAL A 51 5.01 -1.38 -4.58
N THR A 52 4.56 -0.24 -4.05
CA THR A 52 5.43 0.90 -3.73
C THR A 52 6.39 0.57 -2.59
N GLY A 53 5.96 -0.17 -1.57
CA GLY A 53 6.83 -0.76 -0.56
C GLY A 53 7.84 -1.73 -1.18
N ALA A 54 7.40 -2.71 -1.97
CA ALA A 54 8.27 -3.70 -2.58
C ALA A 54 9.34 -3.10 -3.51
N ARG A 55 9.03 -2.03 -4.23
CA ARG A 55 10.02 -1.34 -5.09
C ARG A 55 11.13 -0.65 -4.29
N GLY A 56 10.91 -0.31 -3.02
CA GLY A 56 11.92 0.34 -2.17
C GLY A 56 12.41 1.71 -2.66
N HIS A 57 11.76 2.24 -3.71
CA HIS A 57 12.01 3.52 -4.33
C HIS A 57 10.65 4.18 -4.56
N CYS A 58 10.26 5.07 -3.65
CA CYS A 58 9.07 5.88 -3.85
C CYS A 58 9.50 7.11 -4.67
N PRO A 59 8.98 7.32 -5.89
CA PRO A 59 9.31 8.50 -6.69
C PRO A 59 8.95 9.81 -5.96
N LEU A 60 7.99 9.75 -5.04
CA LEU A 60 7.66 10.84 -4.12
C LEU A 60 8.84 11.27 -3.24
N TYR A 61 9.56 10.34 -2.61
CA TYR A 61 10.76 10.67 -1.82
C TYR A 61 11.89 11.22 -2.70
N LYS A 62 12.03 10.70 -3.93
CA LYS A 62 12.95 11.27 -4.92
C LYS A 62 12.56 12.71 -5.29
N TRP A 63 11.26 12.99 -5.41
CA TRP A 63 10.74 14.31 -5.76
C TRP A 63 10.86 15.31 -4.59
N LEU A 64 10.65 14.86 -3.35
CA LEU A 64 10.87 15.64 -2.14
C LEU A 64 12.34 15.75 -1.71
N GLY A 65 13.26 15.01 -2.34
CA GLY A 65 14.68 14.98 -1.98
C GLY A 65 14.97 14.37 -0.61
N TRP A 66 14.03 13.61 -0.04
CA TRP A 66 14.19 12.98 1.29
C TRP A 66 14.59 11.51 1.16
N SER A 67 15.40 11.05 2.12
CA SER A 67 15.77 9.64 2.28
C SER A 67 15.66 9.28 3.76
N THR A 68 14.81 8.31 4.08
CA THR A 68 14.71 7.73 5.44
C THR A 68 15.61 6.51 5.62
N ALA A 69 16.39 6.16 4.60
CA ALA A 69 17.42 5.13 4.73
C ALA A 69 18.52 5.64 5.67
N ARG A 70 18.48 5.25 6.94
CA ARG A 70 19.65 5.33 7.82
C ARG A 70 20.62 4.18 7.52
N PRO A 71 21.94 4.42 7.60
CA PRO A 71 22.96 3.40 7.38
C PRO A 71 22.81 2.21 8.33
#